data_AF-A0A3N5M313-F1
#
_entry.id   AF-A0A3N5M313-F1
#
_cell.length_a   1.000
_cell.length_b   1.000
_cell.length_c   1.000
_cell.angle_alpha   90.00
_cell.angle_beta   90.00
_cell.angle_gamma   90.00
#
_symmetry.space_group_name_H-M   'P 1'
#
loop_
_entity.id
_entity.type
_entity.pdbx_description
1 polymer ?
#
loop_
_entity_poly.entity_id
_entity_poly.type
_entity_poly.pdbx_seq_one_letter_code
_entity_poly.pdbx_strand_id
1 'polypeptide(L)'
;MQLTRGPQVHGFRPAIDPLFASTARGFGPRAVGVILSGTLSDGAAGLLAIKTAGGVAIVQDPEEAAFSGMPLKALEVVDADFILPVSEIAQTLVNLSGEPVGLMKGSERLSGESETDIIRKDMHNFEQGKRPASTTVLTCPECGGVLFELFDGLISKFRCHVGHEYSSDSLLSEQAHALESALWSAIRALEERASLLERMSILSGNNNNRRTAERFKERSHEAERNADLLRQVLMKGIGAGQEVNDAPEYGD
;
A
#
# COMPACT_ATOMS: atom_id res chain seq x y z
N MET A 1 -13.93 -18.67 6.22
CA MET A 1 -12.57 -18.16 5.93
C MET A 1 -12.18 -18.61 4.53
N GLN A 2 -12.01 -17.68 3.60
CA GLN A 2 -11.60 -17.98 2.22
C GLN A 2 -10.21 -17.41 1.99
N LEU A 3 -9.22 -18.29 1.78
CA LEU A 3 -7.85 -17.89 1.47
C LEU A 3 -7.71 -17.79 -0.04
N THR A 4 -7.75 -16.57 -0.56
CA THR A 4 -7.45 -16.32 -1.98
C THR A 4 -5.95 -16.16 -2.17
N ARG A 5 -5.39 -16.81 -3.20
CA ARG A 5 -4.07 -16.49 -3.76
C ARG A 5 -4.21 -15.42 -4.84
N GLY A 6 -4.91 -14.35 -4.48
CA GLY A 6 -4.98 -13.15 -5.29
C GLY A 6 -3.69 -12.33 -5.16
N PRO A 7 -3.54 -11.33 -6.03
CA PRO A 7 -2.49 -10.33 -5.91
C PRO A 7 -2.46 -9.61 -4.54
N GLN A 8 -1.35 -8.94 -4.21
CA GLN A 8 -1.25 -8.15 -2.98
C GLN A 8 -2.15 -6.91 -3.08
N VAL A 9 -2.48 -6.31 -1.93
CA VAL A 9 -3.24 -5.05 -1.89
C VAL A 9 -2.48 -4.13 -0.94
N HIS A 10 -2.02 -2.98 -1.42
CA HIS A 10 -1.10 -2.08 -0.71
C HIS A 10 0.25 -2.72 -0.30
N GLY A 11 0.79 -3.62 -1.13
CA GLY A 11 2.11 -4.24 -0.90
C GLY A 11 2.18 -5.33 0.18
N PHE A 12 1.09 -5.59 0.92
CA PHE A 12 1.07 -6.59 2.00
C PHE A 12 0.31 -7.86 1.63
N ARG A 13 0.78 -8.98 2.19
CA ARG A 13 0.00 -10.22 2.26
C ARG A 13 0.30 -10.97 3.57
N PRO A 14 -0.71 -11.17 4.44
CA PRO A 14 -2.10 -10.69 4.30
C PRO A 14 -2.19 -9.16 4.45
N ALA A 15 -2.97 -8.51 3.58
CA ALA A 15 -3.30 -7.09 3.70
C ALA A 15 -4.60 -6.92 4.50
N ILE A 16 -4.67 -5.86 5.30
CA ILE A 16 -5.82 -5.59 6.17
C ILE A 16 -7.04 -5.14 5.34
N ASP A 17 -6.83 -4.33 4.31
CA ASP A 17 -7.92 -3.76 3.49
C ASP A 17 -8.78 -4.82 2.78
N PRO A 18 -8.22 -5.85 2.11
CA PRO A 18 -9.03 -6.93 1.52
C PRO A 18 -9.80 -7.74 2.55
N LEU A 19 -9.21 -7.96 3.74
CA LEU A 19 -9.89 -8.65 4.82
C LEU A 19 -11.12 -7.84 5.25
N PHE A 20 -10.95 -6.55 5.51
CA PHE A 20 -12.04 -5.68 5.93
C PHE A 20 -13.08 -5.49 4.82
N ALA A 21 -12.68 -5.26 3.58
CA ALA A 21 -13.60 -5.15 2.44
C ALA A 21 -14.42 -6.44 2.21
N SER A 22 -13.79 -7.62 2.34
CA SER A 22 -14.52 -8.89 2.25
C SER A 22 -15.48 -9.10 3.43
N THR A 23 -15.07 -8.66 4.63
CA THR A 23 -15.89 -8.72 5.86
C THR A 23 -17.09 -7.78 5.75
N ALA A 24 -16.89 -6.55 5.27
CA ALA A 24 -17.95 -5.58 5.02
C ALA A 24 -19.00 -6.14 4.05
N ARG A 25 -18.56 -6.73 2.92
CA ARG A 25 -19.47 -7.34 1.93
C ARG A 25 -20.22 -8.56 2.49
N GLY A 26 -19.56 -9.40 3.29
CA GLY A 26 -20.14 -10.63 3.81
C GLY A 26 -21.08 -10.44 5.01
N PHE A 27 -20.75 -9.49 5.89
CA PHE A 27 -21.41 -9.34 7.19
C PHE A 27 -22.20 -8.04 7.33
N GLY A 28 -21.91 -7.02 6.51
CA GLY A 28 -22.60 -5.73 6.51
C GLY A 28 -22.61 -5.11 7.92
N PRO A 29 -23.80 -4.74 8.43
CA PRO A 29 -23.94 -4.16 9.78
C PRO A 29 -23.48 -5.02 10.95
N ARG A 30 -23.22 -6.32 10.72
CA ARG A 30 -22.72 -7.25 11.75
C ARG A 30 -21.19 -7.29 11.80
N ALA A 31 -20.51 -6.49 10.99
CA ALA A 31 -19.06 -6.42 10.97
C ALA A 31 -18.56 -5.42 12.03
N VAL A 32 -17.49 -5.79 12.74
CA VAL A 32 -16.71 -4.87 13.58
C VAL A 32 -15.28 -4.88 13.06
N GLY A 33 -14.79 -3.72 12.63
CA GLY A 33 -13.40 -3.51 12.21
C GLY A 33 -12.61 -2.85 13.32
N VAL A 34 -11.41 -3.36 13.61
CA VAL A 34 -10.54 -2.82 14.65
C VAL A 34 -9.16 -2.53 14.06
N ILE A 35 -8.72 -1.28 14.10
CA ILE A 35 -7.35 -0.88 13.76
C ILE A 35 -6.55 -0.71 15.05
N LEU A 36 -5.39 -1.37 15.10
CA LEU A 36 -4.46 -1.33 16.23
C LEU A 36 -3.16 -0.63 15.83
N SER A 37 -2.26 -0.48 16.80
CA SER A 37 -0.89 0.01 16.63
C SER A 37 -0.18 -0.69 15.46
N GLY A 38 0.42 0.12 14.57
CA GLY A 38 1.13 -0.34 13.39
C GLY A 38 1.78 0.82 12.64
N THR A 39 2.78 0.52 11.82
CA THR A 39 3.48 1.51 10.98
C THR A 39 2.93 1.60 9.56
N LEU A 40 2.08 0.65 9.17
CA LEU A 40 1.55 0.53 7.82
C LEU A 40 0.33 1.44 7.62
N SER A 41 0.04 1.77 6.37
CA SER A 41 -1.16 2.50 5.98
C SER A 41 -2.31 1.61 5.51
N ASP A 42 -2.09 0.29 5.43
CA ASP A 42 -3.14 -0.64 5.03
C ASP A 42 -4.12 -0.84 6.19
N GLY A 43 -5.41 -0.63 5.93
CA GLY A 43 -6.48 -0.77 6.93
C GLY A 43 -7.47 0.39 6.97
N ALA A 44 -7.06 1.61 6.59
CA ALA A 44 -7.94 2.78 6.62
C ALA A 44 -9.09 2.67 5.58
N ALA A 45 -8.78 2.27 4.34
CA ALA A 45 -9.76 2.10 3.28
C ALA A 45 -10.73 0.93 3.56
N GLY A 46 -10.22 -0.15 4.14
CA GLY A 46 -10.98 -1.30 4.59
C GLY A 46 -11.88 -0.96 5.77
N LEU A 47 -11.39 -0.16 6.73
CA LEU A 47 -12.19 0.26 7.88
C LEU A 47 -13.32 1.19 7.41
N LEU A 48 -13.06 2.06 6.43
CA LEU A 48 -14.08 2.86 5.76
C LEU A 48 -15.14 1.97 5.10
N ALA A 49 -14.72 0.88 4.45
CA ALA A 49 -15.65 -0.07 3.84
C ALA A 49 -16.56 -0.74 4.88
N ILE A 50 -16.04 -1.11 6.06
CA ILE A 50 -16.83 -1.63 7.19
C ILE A 50 -17.87 -0.60 7.63
N LYS A 51 -17.43 0.65 7.88
CA LYS A 51 -18.30 1.75 8.30
C LYS A 51 -19.39 2.04 7.26
N THR A 52 -19.03 2.10 5.98
CA THR A 52 -19.96 2.35 4.87
C THR A 52 -20.99 1.23 4.71
N ALA A 53 -20.62 -0.01 5.05
CA ALA A 53 -21.54 -1.15 5.07
C ALA A 53 -22.44 -1.19 6.33
N GLY A 54 -22.36 -0.17 7.20
CA GLY A 54 -23.12 -0.04 8.44
C GLY A 54 -22.54 -0.83 9.62
N GLY A 55 -21.32 -1.34 9.49
CA GLY A 55 -20.59 -1.98 10.58
C GLY A 55 -19.93 -0.97 11.52
N VAL A 56 -19.34 -1.47 12.61
CA VAL A 56 -18.71 -0.65 13.65
C VAL A 56 -17.21 -0.53 13.39
N ALA A 57 -16.67 0.69 13.49
CA ALA A 57 -15.25 0.99 13.36
C ALA A 57 -14.64 1.37 14.71
N ILE A 58 -13.63 0.62 15.15
CA ILE A 58 -12.86 0.87 16.38
C ILE A 58 -11.42 1.16 15.99
N VAL A 59 -10.83 2.19 16.58
CA VAL A 59 -9.42 2.53 16.41
C VAL A 59 -8.75 2.57 17.78
N GLN A 60 -7.57 1.95 17.92
CA GLN A 60 -6.77 2.10 19.13
C GLN A 60 -6.36 3.56 19.31
N ASP A 61 -6.47 4.07 20.53
CA ASP A 61 -6.02 5.41 20.89
C ASP A 61 -4.55 5.63 20.45
N PRO A 62 -4.29 6.59 19.53
CA PRO A 62 -2.95 6.87 19.03
C PRO A 62 -1.95 7.26 20.12
N GLU A 63 -2.41 7.79 21.26
CA GLU A 63 -1.53 8.24 22.35
C GLU A 63 -0.89 7.08 23.13
N GLU A 64 -1.53 5.90 23.18
CA GLU A 64 -0.96 4.70 23.80
C GLU A 64 -0.44 3.67 22.80
N ALA A 65 -0.63 3.91 21.50
CA ALA A 65 -0.15 3.03 20.45
C ALA A 65 1.39 3.01 20.41
N ALA A 66 1.99 1.82 20.47
CA ALA A 66 3.44 1.67 20.32
C ALA A 66 3.95 2.21 18.96
N PHE A 67 3.11 2.12 17.93
CA PHE A 67 3.27 2.76 16.64
C PHE A 67 1.93 3.39 16.22
N SER A 68 1.85 4.72 16.29
CA SER A 68 0.61 5.47 16.04
C SER A 68 0.28 5.70 14.56
N GLY A 69 1.17 5.33 13.63
CA GLY A 69 1.02 5.60 12.21
C GLY A 69 -0.27 5.05 11.59
N MET A 70 -0.61 3.79 11.87
CA MET A 70 -1.82 3.14 11.34
C MET A 70 -3.11 3.69 12.00
N PRO A 71 -3.20 3.86 13.33
CA PRO A 71 -4.33 4.53 13.97
C PRO A 71 -4.60 5.94 13.45
N LEU A 72 -3.56 6.79 13.33
CA LEU A 72 -3.72 8.17 12.86
C LEU A 72 -4.30 8.22 11.45
N LYS A 73 -3.76 7.41 10.53
CA LYS A 73 -4.27 7.32 9.14
C LYS A 73 -5.70 6.80 9.06
N ALA A 74 -6.10 5.89 9.95
CA ALA A 74 -7.48 5.42 10.00
C ALA A 74 -8.44 6.57 10.41
N LEU A 75 -8.04 7.40 11.37
CA LEU A 75 -8.84 8.53 11.85
C LEU A 75 -8.92 9.70 10.85
N GLU A 76 -7.96 9.85 9.95
CA GLU A 76 -8.03 10.83 8.85
C GLU A 76 -9.15 10.52 7.85
N VAL A 77 -9.49 9.24 7.68
CA VAL A 77 -10.38 8.76 6.61
C VAL A 77 -11.72 8.26 7.14
N VAL A 78 -11.78 7.79 8.40
CA VAL A 78 -12.95 7.15 9.00
C VAL A 78 -13.36 7.86 10.27
N ASP A 79 -14.64 8.24 10.33
CA ASP A 79 -15.29 8.64 11.58
C ASP A 79 -15.52 7.40 12.46
N ALA A 80 -14.52 7.08 13.29
CA ALA A 80 -14.51 5.90 14.15
C ALA A 80 -15.61 6.00 15.22
N ASP A 81 -16.34 4.90 15.43
CA ASP A 81 -17.36 4.83 16.49
C ASP A 81 -16.73 4.87 17.88
N PHE A 82 -15.51 4.30 17.99
CA PHE A 82 -14.77 4.22 19.23
C PHE A 82 -13.28 4.45 19.00
N ILE A 83 -12.69 5.32 19.82
CA ILE A 83 -11.25 5.51 19.97
C ILE A 83 -10.94 5.09 21.40
N LEU A 84 -10.23 3.97 21.58
CA LEU A 84 -10.09 3.33 22.88
C LEU A 84 -8.66 2.88 23.16
N PRO A 85 -8.23 2.87 24.43
CA PRO A 85 -7.04 2.15 24.83
C PRO A 85 -7.23 0.63 24.62
N VAL A 86 -6.15 -0.08 24.32
CA VAL A 86 -6.13 -1.50 23.94
C VAL A 86 -6.74 -2.40 25.03
N SER A 87 -6.64 -1.98 26.28
CA SER A 87 -7.22 -2.65 27.45
C SER A 87 -8.76 -2.65 27.42
N GLU A 88 -9.38 -1.66 26.80
CA GLU A 88 -10.84 -1.50 26.73
C GLU A 88 -11.45 -2.14 25.47
N ILE A 89 -10.67 -2.26 24.39
CA ILE A 89 -11.13 -2.82 23.10
C ILE A 89 -11.75 -4.22 23.28
N ALA A 90 -11.12 -5.09 24.06
CA ALA A 90 -11.61 -6.46 24.26
C ALA A 90 -13.02 -6.49 24.88
N GLN A 91 -13.26 -5.65 25.90
CA GLN A 91 -14.57 -5.59 26.55
C GLN A 91 -15.62 -4.98 25.62
N THR A 92 -15.26 -3.95 24.85
CA THR A 92 -16.14 -3.36 23.85
C THR A 92 -16.57 -4.37 22.79
N LEU A 93 -15.64 -5.20 22.30
CA LEU A 93 -15.97 -6.27 21.34
C LEU A 93 -16.95 -7.30 21.91
N VAL A 94 -16.77 -7.70 23.17
CA VAL A 94 -17.71 -8.63 23.84
C VAL A 94 -19.10 -8.01 23.92
N ASN A 95 -19.19 -6.73 24.32
CA ASN A 95 -20.48 -6.03 24.42
C ASN A 95 -21.18 -5.96 23.05
N LEU A 96 -20.47 -5.49 22.02
CA LEU A 96 -21.00 -5.37 20.66
C LEU A 96 -21.45 -6.73 20.08
N SER A 97 -20.77 -7.82 20.43
CA SER A 97 -21.14 -9.16 19.95
C SER A 97 -22.51 -9.66 20.48
N GLY A 98 -22.97 -9.09 21.60
CA GLY A 98 -24.25 -9.42 22.22
C GLY A 98 -25.40 -8.48 21.83
N GLU A 99 -25.11 -7.38 21.13
CA GLU A 99 -26.12 -6.39 20.77
C GLU A 99 -26.91 -6.79 19.51
N PRO A 100 -28.25 -6.68 19.54
CA PRO A 100 -29.07 -6.93 18.37
C PRO A 100 -28.86 -5.82 17.33
N VAL A 101 -28.29 -6.17 16.19
CA VAL A 101 -28.13 -5.24 15.07
C VAL A 101 -29.50 -4.91 14.48
N GLY A 102 -29.93 -3.66 14.61
CA GLY A 102 -31.17 -3.18 14.00
C GLY A 102 -31.12 -3.32 12.48
N LEU A 103 -32.19 -3.83 11.87
CA LEU A 103 -32.35 -3.87 10.41
C LEU A 103 -32.40 -2.42 9.88
N MET A 104 -31.25 -1.83 9.58
CA MET A 104 -31.23 -0.65 8.73
C MET A 104 -31.71 -1.07 7.34
N LYS A 105 -32.85 -0.49 6.92
CA LYS A 105 -33.34 -0.59 5.54
C LYS A 105 -32.23 -0.10 4.63
N GLY A 106 -31.82 -0.98 3.70
CA GLY A 106 -30.72 -0.71 2.78
C GLY A 106 -30.85 0.69 2.18
N SER A 107 -29.83 1.51 2.46
CA SER A 107 -29.55 2.68 1.66
C SER A 107 -29.51 2.24 0.20
N GLU A 108 -30.22 2.98 -0.62
CA GLU A 108 -30.53 2.74 -2.02
C GLU A 108 -29.37 2.06 -2.75
N ARG A 109 -29.64 0.86 -3.30
CA ARG A 109 -28.79 0.25 -4.32
C ARG A 109 -28.60 1.30 -5.40
N LEU A 110 -27.42 1.88 -5.51
CA LEU A 110 -27.01 2.54 -6.75
C LEU A 110 -27.24 1.53 -7.86
N SER A 111 -28.19 1.82 -8.75
CA SER A 111 -28.40 1.12 -10.01
C SER A 111 -27.25 1.44 -10.96
N GLY A 112 -26.05 1.00 -10.60
CA GLY A 112 -24.89 0.87 -11.47
C GLY A 112 -24.71 -0.60 -11.85
N GLU A 113 -24.28 -0.86 -13.08
CA GLU A 113 -23.97 -2.22 -13.55
C GLU A 113 -23.10 -2.96 -12.51
N SER A 114 -23.47 -4.20 -12.18
CA SER A 114 -22.74 -5.00 -11.19
C SER A 114 -21.26 -5.05 -11.57
N GLU A 115 -20.37 -4.97 -10.58
CA GLU A 115 -18.91 -5.11 -10.74
C GLU A 115 -18.55 -6.37 -11.56
N THR A 116 -19.34 -7.44 -11.39
CA THR A 116 -19.22 -8.70 -12.16
C THR A 116 -19.66 -8.59 -13.62
N ASP A 117 -20.60 -7.71 -13.94
CA ASP A 117 -21.08 -7.47 -15.30
C ASP A 117 -20.11 -6.59 -16.08
N ILE A 118 -19.50 -5.59 -15.43
CA ILE A 118 -18.41 -4.79 -16.01
C ILE A 118 -17.21 -5.70 -16.35
N ILE A 119 -16.83 -6.61 -15.44
CA ILE A 119 -15.75 -7.59 -15.68
C ILE A 119 -16.04 -8.46 -16.91
N ARG A 120 -17.25 -9.00 -17.03
CA ARG A 120 -17.62 -9.84 -18.19
C ARG A 120 -17.58 -9.06 -19.50
N LYS A 121 -18.06 -7.82 -19.49
CA LYS A 121 -18.14 -6.95 -20.67
C LYS A 121 -16.74 -6.53 -21.13
N ASP A 122 -15.86 -6.17 -20.20
CA ASP A 122 -14.47 -5.80 -20.49
C ASP A 122 -13.65 -6.99 -21.00
N MET A 123 -13.82 -8.18 -20.41
CA MET A 123 -13.14 -9.40 -20.85
C MET A 123 -13.57 -9.78 -22.28
N HIS A 124 -14.86 -9.65 -22.58
CA HIS A 124 -15.39 -9.90 -23.93
C HIS A 124 -14.91 -8.87 -24.97
N ASN A 125 -14.72 -7.60 -24.56
CA ASN A 125 -14.17 -6.57 -25.43
C ASN A 125 -12.69 -6.82 -25.75
N PHE A 126 -11.91 -7.32 -24.78
CA PHE A 126 -10.50 -7.61 -24.93
C PHE A 126 -10.24 -8.78 -25.89
N GLU A 127 -11.02 -9.86 -25.79
CA GLU A 127 -10.96 -11.02 -26.70
C GLU A 127 -11.26 -10.64 -28.16
N GLN A 128 -12.00 -9.56 -28.38
CA GLN A 128 -12.32 -9.02 -29.71
C GLN A 128 -11.34 -7.92 -30.19
N GLY A 129 -10.25 -7.67 -29.45
CA GLY A 129 -9.27 -6.63 -29.81
C GLY A 129 -9.80 -5.20 -29.68
N LYS A 130 -10.93 -5.00 -28.99
CA LYS A 130 -11.49 -3.67 -28.69
C LYS A 130 -10.91 -3.20 -27.36
N ARG A 131 -10.03 -2.19 -27.41
CA ARG A 131 -9.50 -1.54 -26.20
C ARG A 131 -10.63 -0.83 -25.46
N PRO A 132 -10.79 -1.00 -24.14
CA PRO A 132 -11.73 -0.20 -23.35
C PRO A 132 -11.38 1.29 -23.48
N ALA A 133 -12.38 2.16 -23.45
CA ALA A 133 -12.26 3.59 -23.76
C ALA A 133 -11.42 4.43 -22.74
N SER A 134 -10.79 3.79 -21.75
CA SER A 134 -10.08 4.46 -20.65
C SER A 134 -8.72 3.82 -20.33
N THR A 135 -7.98 3.34 -21.33
CA THR A 135 -6.58 2.96 -21.14
C THR A 135 -5.72 4.17 -20.79
N THR A 136 -4.97 4.10 -19.70
CA THR A 136 -4.01 5.15 -19.29
C THR A 136 -2.60 4.85 -19.80
N VAL A 137 -1.69 5.82 -19.67
CA VAL A 137 -0.24 5.61 -19.85
C VAL A 137 0.44 5.04 -18.59
N LEU A 138 -0.32 4.80 -17.52
CA LEU A 138 0.20 4.35 -16.24
C LEU A 138 0.35 2.83 -16.22
N THR A 139 1.38 2.38 -15.52
CA THR A 139 1.65 0.97 -15.27
C THR A 139 1.34 0.64 -13.83
N CYS A 140 0.73 -0.52 -13.62
CA CYS A 140 0.51 -1.08 -12.29
C CYS A 140 1.87 -1.38 -11.64
N PRO A 141 2.15 -0.82 -10.45
CA PRO A 141 3.44 -1.02 -9.78
C PRO A 141 3.73 -2.49 -9.44
N GLU A 142 2.69 -3.31 -9.25
CA GLU A 142 2.82 -4.71 -8.86
C GLU A 142 2.94 -5.65 -10.07
N CYS A 143 2.09 -5.47 -11.08
CA CYS A 143 2.01 -6.39 -12.24
C CYS A 143 2.87 -5.93 -13.43
N GLY A 144 3.27 -4.64 -13.48
CA GLY A 144 3.90 -4.00 -14.64
C GLY A 144 3.00 -3.82 -15.87
N GLY A 145 1.75 -4.28 -15.79
CA GLY A 145 0.74 -4.15 -16.85
C GLY A 145 0.10 -2.77 -16.90
N VAL A 146 -0.51 -2.45 -18.04
CA VAL A 146 -1.22 -1.18 -18.25
C VAL A 146 -2.44 -1.06 -17.32
N LEU A 147 -2.63 0.12 -16.76
CA LEU A 147 -3.81 0.46 -15.95
C LEU A 147 -4.93 1.05 -16.81
N PHE A 148 -6.16 0.64 -16.51
CA PHE A 148 -7.38 1.23 -17.02
C PHE A 148 -7.96 2.16 -15.95
N GLU A 149 -8.44 3.33 -16.35
CA GLU A 149 -9.14 4.26 -15.46
C GLU A 149 -10.64 3.98 -15.49
N LEU A 150 -11.26 3.98 -14.33
CA LEU A 150 -12.67 3.76 -14.10
C LEU A 150 -13.17 5.00 -13.35
N PHE A 151 -14.07 5.74 -13.99
CA PHE A 151 -14.66 6.93 -13.40
C PHE A 151 -16.10 6.64 -13.00
N ASP A 152 -16.41 6.77 -11.70
CA ASP A 152 -17.76 6.52 -11.17
C ASP A 152 -18.59 7.80 -10.95
N GLY A 153 -18.06 8.97 -11.35
CA GLY A 153 -18.70 10.27 -11.19
C GLY A 153 -18.16 11.10 -10.02
N LEU A 154 -17.49 10.46 -9.05
CA LEU A 154 -16.97 11.12 -7.84
C LEU A 154 -15.47 10.86 -7.65
N ILE A 155 -14.99 9.65 -7.97
CA ILE A 155 -13.60 9.25 -7.73
C ILE A 155 -13.05 8.51 -8.95
N SER A 156 -11.77 8.76 -9.27
CA SER A 156 -11.03 8.01 -10.30
C SER A 156 -10.41 6.76 -9.68
N LYS A 157 -10.78 5.59 -10.19
CA LYS A 157 -10.23 4.28 -9.82
C LYS A 157 -9.38 3.73 -10.95
N PHE A 158 -8.31 3.01 -10.65
CA PHE A 158 -7.41 2.42 -11.64
C PHE A 158 -7.39 0.90 -11.47
N ARG A 159 -7.39 0.16 -12.56
CA ARG A 159 -7.39 -1.32 -12.54
C ARG A 159 -6.37 -1.92 -13.51
N CYS A 160 -5.56 -2.89 -13.07
CA CYS A 160 -4.69 -3.71 -13.95
C CYS A 160 -5.48 -4.86 -14.59
N HIS A 161 -5.01 -5.41 -15.71
CA HIS A 161 -5.58 -6.60 -16.37
C HIS A 161 -5.65 -7.85 -15.47
N VAL A 162 -4.79 -7.98 -14.45
CA VAL A 162 -4.85 -9.06 -13.44
C VAL A 162 -5.74 -8.73 -12.24
N GLY A 163 -6.35 -7.54 -12.20
CA GLY A 163 -7.35 -7.17 -11.20
C GLY A 163 -6.85 -6.42 -9.96
N HIS A 164 -5.61 -5.91 -9.96
CA HIS A 164 -5.21 -4.93 -8.94
C HIS A 164 -6.01 -3.64 -9.13
N GLU A 165 -6.51 -3.07 -8.04
CA GLU A 165 -7.31 -1.86 -8.05
C GLU A 165 -6.71 -0.79 -7.12
N TYR A 166 -6.75 0.45 -7.57
CA TYR A 166 -6.18 1.59 -6.86
C TYR A 166 -7.12 2.80 -6.92
N SER A 167 -7.16 3.60 -5.86
CA SER A 167 -7.57 5.00 -5.97
C SER A 167 -6.40 5.83 -6.50
N SER A 168 -6.62 7.12 -6.76
CA SER A 168 -5.54 8.02 -7.18
C SER A 168 -4.43 8.10 -6.13
N ASP A 169 -4.78 8.30 -4.85
CA ASP A 169 -3.81 8.39 -3.75
C ASP A 169 -3.10 7.07 -3.49
N SER A 170 -3.82 5.94 -3.50
CA SER A 170 -3.18 4.65 -3.27
C SER A 170 -2.26 4.25 -4.43
N LEU A 171 -2.60 4.63 -5.66
CA LEU A 171 -1.71 4.43 -6.81
C LEU A 171 -0.43 5.27 -6.69
N LEU A 172 -0.53 6.53 -6.27
CA LEU A 172 0.64 7.39 -6.06
C LEU A 172 1.56 6.84 -4.96
N SER A 173 0.97 6.40 -3.84
CA SER A 173 1.72 5.78 -2.75
C SER A 173 2.43 4.49 -3.21
N GLU A 174 1.74 3.65 -3.98
CA GLU A 174 2.32 2.40 -4.47
C GLU A 174 3.41 2.64 -5.54
N GLN A 175 3.27 3.67 -6.37
CA GLN A 175 4.34 4.09 -7.29
C GLN A 175 5.59 4.56 -6.54
N ALA A 176 5.42 5.31 -5.44
CA ALA A 176 6.54 5.71 -4.59
C ALA A 176 7.23 4.50 -3.96
N HIS A 177 6.46 3.53 -3.45
CA HIS A 177 7.00 2.31 -2.88
C HIS A 177 7.74 1.44 -3.91
N ALA A 178 7.20 1.32 -5.12
CA ALA A 178 7.84 0.59 -6.21
C ALA A 178 9.15 1.26 -6.66
N LEU A 179 9.19 2.60 -6.72
CA LEU A 179 10.41 3.34 -7.02
C LEU A 179 11.47 3.11 -5.94
N GLU A 180 11.11 3.22 -4.67
CA GLU A 180 12.02 2.95 -3.55
C GLU A 180 12.57 1.51 -3.60
N SER A 181 11.69 0.53 -3.82
CA SER A 181 12.08 -0.88 -3.94
C SER A 181 13.04 -1.14 -5.10
N ALA A 182 12.85 -0.45 -6.24
CA ALA A 182 13.75 -0.51 -7.38
C ALA A 182 15.12 0.09 -7.06
N LEU A 183 15.16 1.24 -6.36
CA LEU A 183 16.40 1.88 -5.93
C LEU A 183 17.18 1.01 -4.95
N TRP A 184 16.53 0.41 -3.95
CA TRP A 184 17.19 -0.52 -3.04
C TRP A 184 17.72 -1.77 -3.74
N SER A 185 16.99 -2.27 -4.75
CA SER A 185 17.46 -3.38 -5.57
C SER A 185 18.68 -2.99 -6.42
N ALA A 186 18.72 -1.78 -6.96
CA ALA A 186 19.88 -1.25 -7.67
C ALA A 186 21.10 -1.06 -6.74
N ILE A 187 20.90 -0.57 -5.51
CA ILE A 187 21.94 -0.45 -4.49
C ILE A 187 22.53 -1.83 -4.18
N ARG A 188 21.70 -2.82 -3.87
CA ARG A 188 22.17 -4.20 -3.60
C ARG A 188 22.99 -4.75 -4.76
N ALA A 189 22.52 -4.59 -6.00
CA ALA A 189 23.23 -5.04 -7.18
C ALA A 189 24.60 -4.35 -7.36
N LEU A 190 24.71 -3.06 -7.02
CA LEU A 190 25.97 -2.32 -7.04
C LEU A 190 26.94 -2.80 -5.94
N GLU A 191 26.45 -3.07 -4.74
CA GLU A 191 27.26 -3.58 -3.63
C GLU A 191 27.77 -5.00 -3.88
N GLU A 192 26.91 -5.88 -4.42
CA GLU A 192 27.30 -7.22 -4.84
C GLU A 192 28.37 -7.17 -5.94
N ARG A 193 28.22 -6.24 -6.90
CA ARG A 193 29.22 -6.00 -7.95
C ARG A 193 30.54 -5.48 -7.37
N ALA A 194 30.52 -4.55 -6.42
CA ALA A 194 31.72 -4.05 -5.74
C ALA A 194 32.45 -5.19 -5.02
N SER A 195 31.73 -5.97 -4.22
CA SER A 195 32.26 -7.12 -3.48
C SER A 195 32.92 -8.15 -4.41
N LEU A 196 32.31 -8.45 -5.56
CA LEU A 196 32.90 -9.34 -6.56
C LEU A 196 34.18 -8.76 -7.18
N LEU A 197 34.16 -7.48 -7.56
CA LEU A 197 35.32 -6.79 -8.16
C LEU A 197 36.49 -6.72 -7.18
N GLU A 198 36.24 -6.50 -5.90
CA GLU A 198 37.29 -6.51 -4.87
C GLU A 198 37.93 -7.91 -4.73
N ARG A 199 37.12 -8.98 -4.73
CA ARG A 199 37.65 -10.36 -4.75
C ARG A 199 38.52 -10.62 -5.97
N MET A 200 38.09 -10.18 -7.16
CA MET A 200 38.86 -10.33 -8.40
C MET A 200 40.17 -9.53 -8.39
N SER A 201 40.16 -8.36 -7.78
CA SER A 201 41.36 -7.52 -7.56
C SER A 201 42.41 -8.28 -6.74
N ILE A 202 41.99 -8.82 -5.58
CA ILE A 202 42.87 -9.57 -4.67
C ILE A 202 43.47 -10.80 -5.38
N LEU A 203 42.64 -11.60 -6.05
CA LEU A 203 43.10 -12.80 -6.77
C LEU A 203 44.08 -12.47 -7.90
N SER A 204 43.84 -11.39 -8.63
CA SER A 204 44.71 -10.96 -9.74
C SER A 204 46.04 -10.39 -9.25
N GLY A 205 46.04 -9.76 -8.06
CA GLY A 205 47.25 -9.28 -7.40
C GLY A 205 48.19 -10.43 -7.01
N ASN A 206 47.62 -11.53 -6.52
CA ASN A 206 48.38 -12.73 -6.14
C ASN A 206 49.02 -13.45 -7.35
N ASN A 207 48.41 -13.33 -8.54
CA ASN A 207 48.94 -13.92 -9.79
C ASN A 207 49.91 -12.97 -10.54
N ASN A 208 50.47 -11.95 -9.87
CA ASN A 208 51.43 -10.99 -10.41
C ASN A 208 50.89 -10.15 -11.59
N ASN A 209 49.56 -10.06 -11.77
CA ASN A 209 48.91 -9.30 -12.84
C ASN A 209 48.41 -7.95 -12.31
N ARG A 210 49.35 -7.09 -11.90
CA ARG A 210 49.10 -5.83 -11.18
C ARG A 210 48.14 -4.88 -11.91
N ARG A 211 48.29 -4.72 -13.23
CA ARG A 211 47.42 -3.83 -14.02
C ARG A 211 45.95 -4.28 -14.01
N THR A 212 45.73 -5.58 -14.00
CA THR A 212 44.37 -6.15 -13.98
C THR A 212 43.74 -6.00 -12.60
N ALA A 213 44.54 -6.22 -11.53
CA ALA A 213 44.11 -5.99 -10.16
C ALA A 213 43.68 -4.53 -9.92
N GLU A 214 44.51 -3.57 -10.36
CA GLU A 214 44.21 -2.13 -10.26
C GLU A 214 42.90 -1.76 -10.96
N ARG A 215 42.65 -2.29 -12.16
CA ARG A 215 41.41 -2.04 -12.90
C ARG A 215 40.17 -2.60 -12.19
N PHE A 216 40.26 -3.79 -11.58
CA PHE A 216 39.16 -4.33 -10.79
C PHE A 216 38.89 -3.49 -9.54
N LYS A 217 39.95 -3.05 -8.85
CA LYS A 217 39.84 -2.16 -7.69
C LYS A 217 39.17 -0.83 -8.02
N GLU A 218 39.57 -0.20 -9.13
CA GLU A 218 38.97 1.07 -9.57
C GLU A 218 37.47 0.93 -9.84
N ARG A 219 37.06 -0.14 -10.54
CA ARG A 219 35.65 -0.44 -10.81
C ARG A 219 34.86 -0.83 -9.55
N SER A 220 35.52 -1.42 -8.56
CA SER A 220 34.92 -1.71 -7.25
C SER A 220 34.51 -0.41 -6.57
N HIS A 221 35.47 0.52 -6.42
CA HIS A 221 35.22 1.83 -5.84
C HIS A 221 34.19 2.67 -6.62
N GLU A 222 34.14 2.55 -7.95
CA GLU A 222 33.10 3.18 -8.76
C GLU A 222 31.70 2.64 -8.40
N ALA A 223 31.56 1.32 -8.26
CA ALA A 223 30.29 0.71 -7.87
C ALA A 223 29.86 1.11 -6.45
N GLU A 224 30.80 1.16 -5.50
CA GLU A 224 30.56 1.67 -4.12
C GLU A 224 30.05 3.12 -4.14
N ARG A 225 30.76 4.01 -4.85
CA ARG A 225 30.34 5.42 -4.96
C ARG A 225 28.94 5.58 -5.54
N ASN A 226 28.61 4.80 -6.57
CA ASN A 226 27.27 4.83 -7.17
C ASN A 226 26.19 4.35 -6.19
N ALA A 227 26.47 3.31 -5.40
CA ALA A 227 25.54 2.83 -4.37
C ALA A 227 25.31 3.90 -3.30
N ASP A 228 26.36 4.57 -2.84
CA ASP A 228 26.27 5.65 -1.85
C ASP A 228 25.50 6.87 -2.35
N LEU A 229 25.68 7.26 -3.61
CA LEU A 229 24.91 8.34 -4.21
C LEU A 229 23.41 8.01 -4.26
N LEU A 230 23.04 6.80 -4.67
CA LEU A 230 21.65 6.37 -4.67
C LEU A 230 21.06 6.32 -3.25
N ARG A 231 21.86 5.88 -2.28
CA ARG A 231 21.46 5.83 -0.87
C ARG A 231 21.22 7.24 -0.29
N GLN A 232 22.05 8.21 -0.66
CA GLN A 232 21.84 9.62 -0.29
C GLN A 232 20.56 10.20 -0.90
N VAL A 233 20.23 9.85 -2.15
CA VAL A 233 18.98 10.28 -2.80
C VAL A 233 17.77 9.71 -2.05
N LEU A 234 17.80 8.42 -1.70
CA LEU A 234 16.74 7.78 -0.90
C LEU A 234 16.55 8.46 0.46
N MET A 235 17.64 8.67 1.21
CA MET A 235 17.57 9.29 2.54
C MET A 235 17.08 10.74 2.50
N LYS A 236 17.43 11.52 1.46
CA LYS A 236 16.92 12.88 1.27
C LYS A 236 15.44 12.91 0.87
N GLY A 237 14.98 11.92 0.09
CA GLY A 237 13.57 11.79 -0.28
C GLY A 237 12.67 11.43 0.91
N ILE A 238 13.16 10.59 1.84
CA ILE A 238 12.46 10.23 3.08
C ILE A 238 12.35 11.43 4.03
N GLY A 239 13.34 12.34 4.05
CA GLY A 239 13.33 13.52 4.91
C GLY A 239 12.42 14.68 4.46
N ALA A 240 12.05 14.76 3.17
CA ALA A 240 11.24 15.86 2.65
C ALA A 240 9.72 15.71 2.94
N GLY A 241 9.28 14.56 3.45
CA GLY A 241 7.88 14.30 3.79
C GLY A 241 7.49 14.60 5.25
N GLN A 242 8.41 15.12 6.08
CA GLN A 242 8.18 15.36 7.52
C GLN A 242 8.18 16.84 7.95
N GLU A 243 8.19 17.81 7.04
CA GLU A 243 8.14 19.23 7.38
C GLU A 243 6.91 19.93 6.79
N VAL A 244 5.73 19.75 7.40
CA VAL A 244 4.71 20.81 7.49
C VAL A 244 3.86 20.58 8.74
N ASN A 245 4.23 21.22 9.85
CA ASN A 245 3.30 21.77 10.85
C ASN A 245 4.11 22.58 11.87
N ASP A 246 4.57 23.76 11.43
CA ASP A 246 4.76 24.89 12.34
C ASP A 246 4.02 26.09 11.73
N ALA A 247 2.88 26.42 12.33
CA ALA A 247 2.11 27.63 12.08
C ALA A 247 1.41 28.03 13.39
N PRO A 248 1.18 29.32 13.65
CA PRO A 248 1.87 30.05 14.72
C PRO A 248 1.01 30.30 15.97
N GLU A 249 1.68 30.54 17.09
CA GLU A 249 1.11 31.10 18.31
C GLU A 249 0.34 32.40 18.01
N TYR A 250 -0.98 32.38 18.23
CA TYR A 250 -1.75 33.59 18.49
C TYR A 250 -1.75 33.82 20.01
N GLY A 251 -1.02 34.84 20.45
CA GLY A 251 -1.13 35.41 21.79
C GLY A 251 -2.19 36.51 21.82
N ASP A 252 -2.99 36.49 22.88
CA ASP A 252 -3.97 37.50 23.30
C ASP A 252 -3.38 38.90 23.53
#